data_AF-A0ABD6BX29-F1
#
_entry.id   AF-A0ABD6BX29-F1
#
_cell.length_a   1.000
_cell.length_b   1.000
_cell.length_c   1.000
_cell.angle_alpha   90.00
_cell.angle_beta   90.00
_cell.angle_gamma   90.00
#
_symmetry.space_group_name_H-M   'P 1'
#
loop_
_entity.id
_entity.type
_entity.pdbx_description
1 polymer ?
#
loop_
_entity_poly.entity_id
_entity_poly.type
_entity_poly.pdbx_seq_one_letter_code
_entity_poly.pdbx_strand_id
1 'polypeptide(L)'
;MSSGTIDIDEFEDADTDEFEKRNDTERIVLFLDENDDRAWKAATIAERLGLNTDAVSAILSRLKERDLVRHKRPYWAITDDEERLRAAYRLHRHHEIADERYGEERLDELQTDDMEPVQ
;
A
#
# COMPACT_ATOMS: atom_id res chain seq x y z
N MET A 1 -8.24 20.35 -8.67
CA MET A 1 -9.56 20.27 -8.03
C MET A 1 -9.84 18.79 -7.85
N SER A 2 -9.48 18.23 -6.70
CA SER A 2 -9.76 16.83 -6.37
C SER A 2 -11.25 16.69 -6.08
N SER A 3 -11.96 15.86 -6.83
CA SER A 3 -13.34 15.50 -6.47
C SER A 3 -13.24 14.51 -5.33
N GLY A 4 -13.32 15.01 -4.09
CA GLY A 4 -13.24 14.21 -2.87
C GLY A 4 -14.54 13.43 -2.61
N THR A 5 -14.92 12.56 -3.53
CA THR A 5 -16.11 11.71 -3.42
C THR A 5 -15.77 10.31 -3.90
N ILE A 6 -15.71 9.35 -2.97
CA ILE A 6 -15.77 7.92 -3.25
C ILE A 6 -17.24 7.49 -3.35
N ASP A 7 -17.54 6.40 -4.06
CA ASP A 7 -18.89 5.86 -4.14
C ASP A 7 -19.33 5.26 -2.79
N ILE A 8 -20.64 5.11 -2.55
CA ILE A 8 -21.15 4.56 -1.30
C ILE A 8 -20.84 3.07 -1.15
N ASP A 9 -20.79 2.33 -2.26
CA ASP A 9 -20.39 0.93 -2.24
C ASP A 9 -18.90 0.81 -1.88
N GLU A 10 -18.05 1.69 -2.42
CA GLU A 10 -16.64 1.80 -2.06
C GLU A 10 -16.46 2.25 -0.59
N PHE A 11 -17.29 3.16 -0.07
CA PHE A 11 -17.27 3.54 1.34
C PHE A 11 -17.73 2.42 2.29
N GLU A 12 -18.69 1.59 1.87
CA GLU A 12 -19.24 0.49 2.68
C GLU A 12 -18.34 -0.76 2.65
N ASP A 13 -17.64 -1.02 1.54
CA ASP A 13 -16.66 -2.11 1.41
C ASP A 13 -15.24 -1.71 1.84
N ALA A 14 -14.94 -0.40 1.84
CA ALA A 14 -13.72 0.13 2.42
C ALA A 14 -13.73 -0.10 3.93
N ASP A 15 -13.00 -1.12 4.39
CA ASP A 15 -12.53 -1.11 5.76
C ASP A 15 -11.79 0.23 5.96
N THR A 16 -12.33 1.11 6.81
CA THR A 16 -11.71 2.40 7.15
C THR A 16 -10.23 2.20 7.54
N ASP A 17 -9.97 1.05 8.13
CA ASP A 17 -8.67 0.47 8.46
C ASP A 17 -7.70 0.31 7.26
N GLU A 18 -8.17 -0.01 6.06
CA GLU A 18 -7.34 -0.18 4.86
C GLU A 18 -6.88 1.16 4.29
N PHE A 19 -7.77 2.15 4.24
CA PHE A 19 -7.43 3.51 3.82
C PHE A 19 -6.45 4.19 4.79
N GLU A 20 -6.66 4.03 6.11
CA GLU A 20 -5.72 4.52 7.12
C GLU A 20 -4.34 3.85 7.01
N LYS A 21 -4.30 2.52 6.82
CA LYS A 21 -3.03 1.77 6.63
C LYS A 21 -2.30 2.15 5.34
N ARG A 22 -3.02 2.51 4.28
CA ARG A 22 -2.45 2.97 3.00
C ARG A 22 -1.75 4.33 3.21
N ASN A 23 -2.40 5.27 3.89
CA ASN A 23 -1.84 6.57 4.24
C ASN A 23 -0.60 6.42 5.16
N ASP A 24 -0.68 5.56 6.18
CA ASP A 24 0.44 5.32 7.10
C ASP A 24 1.68 4.77 6.41
N THR A 25 1.50 3.92 5.40
CA THR A 25 2.62 3.38 4.62
C THR A 25 3.35 4.49 3.88
N GLU A 26 2.61 5.37 3.20
CA GLU A 26 3.19 6.50 2.46
C GLU A 26 3.92 7.47 3.41
N ARG A 27 3.30 7.79 4.56
CA ARG A 27 3.91 8.63 5.60
C ARG A 27 5.21 8.05 6.14
N ILE A 28 5.29 6.75 6.35
CA ILE A 28 6.51 6.06 6.81
C ILE A 28 7.60 6.10 5.75
N VAL A 29 7.26 5.84 4.49
CA VAL A 29 8.25 5.85 3.39
C VAL A 29 8.79 7.26 3.18
N LEU A 30 7.93 8.29 3.13
CA LEU A 30 8.33 9.69 3.04
C LEU A 30 9.24 10.10 4.20
N PHE A 31 8.87 9.73 5.45
CA PHE A 31 9.71 10.02 6.61
C PHE A 31 11.11 9.43 6.48
N LEU A 32 11.23 8.18 6.00
CA LEU A 32 12.51 7.52 5.85
C LEU A 32 13.33 8.08 4.68
N ASP A 33 12.67 8.51 3.60
CA ASP A 33 13.29 9.15 2.43
C ASP A 33 13.82 10.56 2.78
N GLU A 34 13.03 11.37 3.51
CA GLU A 34 13.46 12.68 4.00
C GLU A 34 14.58 12.60 5.05
N ASN A 35 14.77 11.44 5.68
CA ASN A 35 15.78 11.19 6.70
C ASN A 35 16.68 9.99 6.32
N ASP A 36 17.08 9.93 5.05
CA ASP A 36 17.90 8.89 4.44
C ASP A 36 19.34 8.84 4.97
N ASP A 37 19.78 9.88 5.67
CA ASP A 37 21.10 10.03 6.29
C ASP A 37 21.30 9.13 7.52
N ARG A 38 20.23 8.51 8.04
CA ARG A 38 20.30 7.70 9.27
C ARG A 38 19.29 6.57 9.34
N ALA A 39 19.50 5.68 10.30
CA ALA A 39 18.59 4.58 10.60
C ALA A 39 17.80 4.83 11.89
N TRP A 40 16.55 4.39 11.91
CA TRP A 40 15.54 4.72 12.91
C TRP A 40 14.98 3.46 13.58
N LYS A 41 14.62 3.56 14.87
CA LYS A 41 13.84 2.50 15.52
C LYS A 41 12.36 2.65 15.16
N ALA A 42 11.64 1.53 15.05
CA ALA A 42 10.20 1.54 14.77
C ALA A 42 9.41 2.41 15.77
N ALA A 43 9.73 2.32 17.06
CA ALA A 43 9.10 3.16 18.09
C ALA A 43 9.33 4.67 17.89
N THR A 44 10.51 5.05 17.39
CA THR A 44 10.83 6.47 17.12
C THR A 44 10.08 6.98 15.89
N ILE A 45 9.94 6.15 14.85
CA ILE A 45 9.12 6.47 13.67
C ILE A 45 7.65 6.65 14.11
N ALA A 46 7.14 5.70 14.90
CA ALA A 46 5.78 5.74 15.45
C ALA A 46 5.51 7.01 16.25
N GLU A 47 6.41 7.37 17.16
CA GLU A 47 6.31 8.61 17.95
C GLU A 47 6.27 9.86 17.06
N ARG A 48 7.16 9.96 16.06
CA ARG A 48 7.24 11.13 15.18
C ARG A 48 6.04 11.28 14.26
N LEU A 49 5.47 10.17 13.82
CA LEU A 49 4.31 10.16 12.92
C LEU A 49 2.98 10.08 13.68
N GLY A 50 2.99 9.94 15.01
CA GLY A 50 1.78 9.76 15.81
C GLY A 50 1.05 8.44 15.51
N LEU A 51 1.80 7.40 15.15
CA LEU A 51 1.27 6.08 14.75
C LEU A 51 1.42 5.04 15.86
N ASN A 52 0.70 3.94 15.74
CA ASN A 52 0.89 2.78 16.59
C ASN A 52 2.21 2.05 16.24
N THR A 53 3.00 1.70 17.25
CA THR A 53 4.32 1.05 17.05
C THR A 53 4.23 -0.33 16.41
N ASP A 54 3.19 -1.11 16.71
CA ASP A 54 2.97 -2.43 16.11
C ASP A 54 2.56 -2.29 14.65
N ALA A 55 1.71 -1.29 14.33
CA ALA A 55 1.35 -0.96 12.95
C ALA A 55 2.58 -0.55 12.13
N VAL A 56 3.43 0.34 12.67
CA VAL A 56 4.70 0.73 12.03
C VAL A 56 5.61 -0.49 11.81
N SER A 57 5.71 -1.38 12.80
CA SER A 57 6.54 -2.59 12.69
C SER A 57 6.01 -3.57 11.62
N ALA A 58 4.69 -3.71 11.49
CA ALA A 58 4.07 -4.51 10.45
C ALA A 58 4.32 -3.92 9.05
N ILE A 59 4.15 -2.60 8.89
CA ILE A 59 4.40 -1.89 7.63
C ILE A 59 5.88 -2.01 7.22
N LEU A 60 6.81 -1.74 8.13
CA LEU A 60 8.25 -1.86 7.88
C LEU A 60 8.64 -3.29 7.46
N SER A 61 7.99 -4.30 8.03
CA SER A 61 8.21 -5.70 7.64
C SER A 61 7.77 -5.95 6.19
N ARG A 62 6.59 -5.45 5.79
CA ARG A 62 6.11 -5.53 4.39
C ARG A 62 6.99 -4.76 3.42
N LEU A 63 7.47 -3.57 3.81
CA LEU A 63 8.40 -2.78 3.01
C LEU A 63 9.73 -3.52 2.82
N LYS A 64 10.19 -4.26 3.84
CA LYS A 64 11.40 -5.07 3.76
C LYS A 64 11.26 -6.25 2.80
N GLU A 65 10.11 -6.92 2.79
CA GLU A 65 9.83 -8.01 1.85
C GLU A 65 9.90 -7.55 0.39
N ARG A 66 9.65 -6.25 0.15
CA ARG A 66 9.77 -5.58 -1.15
C ARG A 66 11.13 -4.89 -1.36
N ASP A 67 12.08 -5.09 -0.43
CA ASP A 67 13.40 -4.45 -0.41
C ASP A 67 13.38 -2.91 -0.50
N LEU A 68 12.33 -2.27 0.01
CA LEU A 68 12.21 -0.81 0.05
C LEU A 68 12.91 -0.21 1.27
N VAL A 69 13.15 -1.03 2.29
CA VAL A 69 13.86 -0.63 3.51
C VAL A 69 14.92 -1.64 3.89
N ARG A 70 15.98 -1.14 4.50
CA ARG A 70 17.07 -1.91 5.08
C ARG A 70 16.83 -2.09 6.56
N HIS A 71 17.05 -3.31 7.07
CA HIS A 71 16.83 -3.63 8.47
C HIS A 71 18.07 -4.23 9.11
N LYS A 72 18.58 -3.56 10.15
CA LYS A 72 19.62 -4.06 11.06
C LYS A 72 19.14 -3.86 12.49
N ARG A 73 18.53 -4.91 13.08
CA ARG A 73 17.86 -4.84 14.40
C ARG A 73 18.65 -3.98 15.41
N PRO A 74 18.01 -3.01 16.07
CA PRO A 74 16.60 -2.58 15.96
C PRO A 74 16.32 -1.48 14.92
N TYR A 75 17.23 -1.22 13.99
CA TYR A 75 17.23 -0.04 13.13
C TYR A 75 16.78 -0.29 11.70
N TRP A 76 16.05 0.67 11.15
CA TRP A 76 15.46 0.69 9.81
C TRP A 76 15.92 1.91 9.04
N ALA A 77 16.23 1.77 7.77
CA ALA A 77 16.58 2.88 6.89
C ALA A 77 15.93 2.68 5.51
N ILE A 78 15.74 3.75 4.75
CA ILE A 78 15.32 3.63 3.36
C ILE A 78 16.40 2.90 2.54
N THR A 79 15.98 2.24 1.47
CA THR A 79 16.93 1.72 0.47
C THR A 79 17.61 2.87 -0.27
N ASP A 80 18.86 2.66 -0.71
CA ASP A 80 19.55 3.59 -1.62
C ASP A 80 19.27 3.27 -3.10
N ASP A 81 18.51 2.20 -3.36
CA ASP A 81 18.04 1.86 -4.69
C ASP A 81 16.90 2.82 -5.09
N GLU A 82 17.29 4.01 -5.54
CA GLU A 82 16.35 5.03 -5.98
C GLU A 82 15.45 4.56 -7.14
N GLU A 83 15.92 3.62 -7.98
CA GLU A 83 15.14 3.10 -9.09
C GLU A 83 14.00 2.21 -8.59
N ARG A 84 14.28 1.35 -7.61
CA ARG A 84 13.29 0.54 -6.89
C ARG A 84 12.32 1.40 -6.11
N LEU A 85 12.81 2.46 -5.45
CA LEU A 85 11.96 3.40 -4.73
C LEU A 85 11.03 4.15 -5.70
N ARG A 86 11.56 4.67 -6.82
CA ARG A 86 10.74 5.29 -7.87
C ARG A 86 9.74 4.32 -8.49
N ALA A 87 10.11 3.06 -8.70
CA ALA A 87 9.20 2.04 -9.21
C ALA A 87 8.06 1.75 -8.23
N ALA A 88 8.36 1.67 -6.93
CA ALA A 88 7.35 1.52 -5.88
C ALA A 88 6.41 2.73 -5.81
N TYR A 89 6.95 3.96 -5.85
CA TYR A 89 6.13 5.17 -5.91
C TYR A 89 5.26 5.24 -7.18
N ARG A 90 5.77 4.83 -8.35
CA ARG A 90 4.99 4.77 -9.58
C ARG A 90 3.89 3.72 -9.52
N LEU A 91 4.19 2.52 -9.02
CA LEU A 91 3.20 1.46 -8.85
C LEU A 91 2.11 1.89 -7.85
N HIS A 92 2.50 2.59 -6.78
CA HIS A 92 1.56 3.14 -5.81
C HIS A 92 0.64 4.19 -6.44
N ARG A 93 1.20 5.12 -7.23
CA ARG A 93 0.44 6.12 -8.00
C ARG A 93 -0.41 5.51 -9.12
N HIS A 94 -0.01 4.36 -9.65
CA HIS A 94 -0.81 3.62 -10.62
C HIS A 94 -1.91 2.79 -9.97
N HIS A 95 -1.79 2.33 -8.72
CA HIS A 95 -2.95 1.85 -7.95
C HIS A 95 -3.93 2.99 -7.64
N GLU A 96 -3.47 4.24 -7.55
CA GLU A 96 -4.33 5.44 -7.54
C GLU A 96 -5.11 5.63 -8.86
N ILE A 97 -4.67 5.03 -9.98
CA ILE A 97 -5.30 5.14 -11.32
C ILE A 97 -5.94 3.80 -11.77
N ALA A 98 -5.56 2.68 -11.13
CA ALA A 98 -6.01 1.34 -11.49
C ALA A 98 -7.17 0.87 -10.60
N ASP A 99 -7.37 1.42 -9.40
CA ASP A 99 -8.67 1.28 -8.71
C ASP A 99 -9.77 2.04 -9.50
N GLU A 100 -9.44 3.15 -10.18
CA GLU A 100 -10.37 3.85 -11.09
C GLU A 100 -10.49 3.20 -12.49
N ARG A 101 -9.69 2.18 -12.84
CA ARG A 101 -9.71 1.59 -14.19
C ARG A 101 -9.70 0.05 -14.25
N TYR A 102 -10.01 -0.62 -13.15
CA TYR A 102 -10.47 -2.01 -13.12
C TYR A 102 -11.52 -2.19 -12.02
N GLY A 103 -12.48 -1.27 -11.94
CA GLY A 103 -13.81 -1.59 -11.39
C GLY A 103 -14.51 -2.51 -12.38
N GLU A 104 -14.76 -3.74 -11.94
CA GLU A 104 -15.43 -4.83 -12.65
C GLU A 104 -14.65 -5.38 -13.87
N GLU A 105 -13.80 -6.39 -13.64
CA GLU A 105 -13.95 -7.56 -14.52
C GLU A 105 -15.39 -8.04 -14.29
N ARG A 106 -16.31 -7.63 -15.18
CA ARG A 106 -17.64 -8.24 -15.27
C ARG A 106 -17.45 -9.73 -15.51
N LEU A 107 -17.50 -10.51 -14.44
CA LEU A 107 -17.67 -11.95 -14.49
C LEU A 107 -19.15 -12.30 -14.68
N ASP A 108 -19.83 -11.55 -15.56
CA ASP A 108 -21.25 -11.72 -15.86
C ASP A 108 -21.47 -12.22 -17.29
N GLU A 109 -20.51 -12.92 -17.90
CA GLU A 109 -20.71 -13.57 -19.21
C GLU A 109 -20.14 -15.00 -19.27
N LEU A 110 -20.21 -15.74 -18.16
CA LEU A 110 -20.20 -17.21 -18.23
C LEU A 110 -21.63 -17.73 -18.12
N GLN A 111 -22.43 -17.43 -19.14
CA GLN A 111 -23.63 -18.20 -19.43
C GLN A 111 -23.17 -19.59 -19.90
N THR A 112 -23.14 -20.55 -18.98
CA THR A 112 -23.01 -21.97 -19.36
C THR A 112 -24.29 -22.41 -20.04
N ASP A 113 -24.37 -22.23 -21.34
CA ASP A 113 -25.35 -22.89 -22.19
C ASP A 113 -24.59 -23.66 -23.26
N ASP A 114 -24.22 -24.89 -22.92
CA ASP A 114 -24.03 -26.02 -23.85
C ASP A 114 -23.61 -27.25 -23.04
N MET A 115 -24.58 -27.88 -22.39
CA MET A 115 -24.50 -29.29 -22.01
C MET A 115 -25.46 -30.06 -22.91
N GLU A 116 -24.97 -30.58 -24.04
CA GLU A 116 -25.74 -31.50 -24.87
C GLU A 116 -26.13 -32.76 -24.06
N PRO A 117 -27.37 -33.26 -24.19
CA PRO A 117 -27.75 -34.53 -23.59
C PRO A 117 -27.01 -35.67 -24.30
N VAL A 118 -26.20 -36.41 -23.54
CA VAL A 118 -25.62 -37.67 -23.98
C VAL A 118 -26.76 -38.68 -24.16
N GLN A 119 -26.99 -39.14 -25.39
CA GLN A 119 -27.98 -40.16 -25.73
C GLN A 119 -27.57 -41.56 -25.26
#